data_AF-A0A524JGB1-F1
#
_entry.id   AF-A0A524JGB1-F1
#
_cell.length_a   1.000
_cell.length_b   1.000
_cell.length_c   1.000
_cell.angle_alpha   90.00
_cell.angle_beta   90.00
_cell.angle_gamma   90.00
#
_symmetry.space_group_name_H-M   'P 1'
#
loop_
_entity.id
_entity.type
_entity.pdbx_description
1 polymer ?
#
loop_
_entity_poly.entity_id
_entity_poly.type
_entity_poly.pdbx_seq_one_letter_code
_entity_poly.pdbx_strand_id
1 'polypeptide(L)'
;NAIIRTKIRNMHTGAIIPRNFLNGQRFEEAPVERLTAQYLYNDGENFYFMNTETYDQILMRAHLVDDRAGFLKDGMEVTLTVHETEILDLELPMNVELEVIETEMAIAGDTASGTSKIVVCETGLQVQVPLFIKVGDIIRIDTRGSGYVNRV
;
A
#
# COMPACT_ATOMS: atom_id res chain seq x y z
N ASN A 1 -19.11 36.02 11.54
CA ASN A 1 -18.67 35.11 10.47
C ASN A 1 -17.81 34.01 11.05
N ALA A 2 -18.33 32.78 11.09
CA ALA A 2 -17.53 31.62 11.47
C ALA A 2 -16.58 31.25 10.32
N ILE A 3 -15.32 30.98 10.66
CA ILE A 3 -14.29 30.52 9.72
C ILE A 3 -14.02 29.05 10.05
N ILE A 4 -14.22 28.17 9.07
CA ILE A 4 -13.93 26.74 9.18
C ILE A 4 -12.51 26.54 8.68
N ARG A 5 -11.60 26.14 9.57
CA ARG A 5 -10.21 25.84 9.21
C ARG A 5 -10.10 24.36 8.87
N THR A 6 -9.62 24.05 7.68
CA THR A 6 -9.48 22.67 7.20
C THR A 6 -8.08 22.42 6.67
N LYS A 7 -7.71 21.15 6.62
CA LYS A 7 -6.60 20.67 5.80
C LYS A 7 -7.22 19.78 4.73
N ILE A 8 -7.02 20.13 3.48
CA ILE A 8 -7.46 19.32 2.34
C ILE A 8 -6.24 18.63 1.73
N ARG A 9 -6.41 17.41 1.24
CA ARG A 9 -5.36 16.71 0.50
C ARG A 9 -5.65 16.86 -0.99
N ASN A 10 -4.65 17.27 -1.76
CA ASN A 10 -4.71 17.19 -3.21
C ASN A 10 -4.57 15.71 -3.60
N MET A 11 -5.59 15.14 -4.24
CA MET A 11 -5.61 13.72 -4.61
C MET A 11 -4.59 13.37 -5.71
N HIS A 12 -4.21 14.30 -6.58
CA HIS A 12 -3.21 14.05 -7.63
C HIS A 12 -1.78 14.14 -7.12
N THR A 13 -1.51 15.02 -6.15
CA THR A 13 -0.13 15.30 -5.68
C THR A 13 0.15 14.85 -4.26
N GLY A 14 -0.86 14.38 -3.52
CA GLY A 14 -0.75 14.05 -2.09
C GLY A 14 -0.56 15.26 -1.16
N ALA A 15 -0.36 16.47 -1.71
CA ALA A 15 -0.03 17.66 -0.93
C ALA A 15 -1.17 18.04 0.04
N ILE A 16 -0.83 18.27 1.31
CA ILE A 16 -1.77 18.77 2.31
C ILE A 16 -1.80 20.30 2.26
N ILE A 17 -2.94 20.85 1.87
CA ILE A 17 -3.17 22.28 1.72
C ILE A 17 -4.07 22.76 2.86
N PRO A 18 -3.59 23.67 3.74
CA PRO A 18 -4.45 24.32 4.72
C PRO A 18 -5.39 25.29 3.98
N ARG A 19 -6.69 25.13 4.15
CA ARG A 19 -7.71 25.99 3.53
C ARG A 19 -8.77 26.40 4.53
N ASN A 20 -9.07 27.69 4.53
CA ASN A 20 -10.14 28.24 5.35
C ASN A 20 -11.39 28.41 4.48
N PHE A 21 -12.52 27.92 4.96
CA PHE A 21 -13.82 28.09 4.34
C PHE A 21 -14.69 29.04 5.15
N LEU A 22 -15.48 29.85 4.46
CA LEU A 22 -16.52 30.65 5.10
C LEU A 22 -17.77 29.79 5.28
N ASN A 23 -18.53 30.07 6.34
CA ASN A 23 -19.82 29.40 6.54
C ASN A 23 -20.75 29.63 5.32
N GLY A 24 -21.32 28.55 4.77
CA GLY A 24 -22.19 28.60 3.59
C GLY A 24 -21.47 28.61 2.23
N GLN A 25 -20.12 28.56 2.21
CA GLN A 25 -19.37 28.43 0.97
C GLN A 25 -19.65 27.07 0.31
N ARG A 26 -20.21 27.12 -0.91
CA ARG A 26 -20.43 25.94 -1.75
C ARG A 26 -19.21 25.65 -2.61
N PHE A 27 -19.04 24.39 -2.95
CA PHE A 27 -18.03 23.91 -3.88
C PHE A 27 -18.69 22.86 -4.78
N GLU A 28 -18.07 22.64 -5.93
CA GLU A 28 -18.47 21.60 -6.85
C GLU A 28 -18.01 20.24 -6.33
N GLU A 29 -18.88 19.25 -6.39
CA GLU A 29 -18.55 17.87 -6.03
C GLU A 29 -17.93 17.19 -7.24
N ALA A 30 -16.76 16.59 -7.04
CA ALA A 30 -16.11 15.76 -8.05
C ALA A 30 -16.58 14.31 -7.86
N PRO A 31 -17.20 13.67 -8.87
CA PRO A 31 -17.67 12.30 -8.75
C PRO A 31 -16.49 11.33 -8.67
N VAL A 32 -16.41 10.59 -7.58
CA VAL A 32 -15.39 9.56 -7.37
C VAL A 32 -16.04 8.20 -7.22
N GLU A 33 -15.45 7.21 -7.86
CA GLU A 33 -15.89 5.82 -7.81
C GLU A 33 -14.84 4.99 -7.08
N ARG A 34 -15.31 4.02 -6.30
CA ARG A 34 -14.46 3.03 -5.64
C ARG A 34 -14.76 1.69 -6.25
N LEU A 35 -13.76 1.09 -6.87
CA LEU A 35 -13.88 -0.22 -7.49
C LEU A 35 -12.87 -1.19 -6.89
N THR A 36 -13.26 -2.46 -6.84
CA THR A 36 -12.36 -3.55 -6.48
C THR A 36 -11.58 -3.97 -7.72
N ALA A 37 -10.27 -4.11 -7.58
CA ALA A 37 -9.41 -4.57 -8.65
C ALA A 37 -8.41 -5.61 -8.13
N GLN A 38 -7.99 -6.50 -9.01
CA GLN A 38 -6.95 -7.48 -8.74
C GLN A 38 -5.63 -6.99 -9.33
N TYR A 39 -4.57 -6.94 -8.54
CA TYR A 39 -3.23 -6.64 -9.05
C TYR A 39 -2.71 -7.80 -9.90
N LEU A 40 -2.11 -7.49 -11.05
CA LEU A 40 -1.59 -8.47 -11.99
C LEU A 40 -0.05 -8.47 -11.97
N TYR A 41 0.56 -7.38 -12.44
CA TYR A 41 2.01 -7.24 -12.56
C TYR A 41 2.41 -5.77 -12.71
N ASN A 42 3.72 -5.51 -12.76
CA ASN A 42 4.27 -4.21 -13.16
C ASN A 42 5.36 -4.41 -14.23
N ASP A 43 5.57 -3.38 -15.06
CA ASP A 43 6.61 -3.35 -16.10
C ASP A 43 7.81 -2.46 -15.73
N GLY A 44 7.86 -2.01 -14.47
CA GLY A 44 8.85 -1.06 -13.95
C GLY A 44 8.44 0.41 -14.04
N GLU A 45 7.50 0.78 -14.93
CA GLU A 45 6.96 2.14 -15.03
C GLU A 45 5.50 2.22 -14.55
N ASN A 46 4.74 1.15 -14.82
CA ASN A 46 3.31 1.06 -14.55
C ASN A 46 2.95 -0.23 -13.82
N PHE A 47 1.89 -0.14 -13.02
CA PHE A 47 1.23 -1.24 -12.35
C PHE A 47 -0.09 -1.54 -13.07
N TYR A 48 -0.34 -2.81 -13.32
CA TYR A 48 -1.51 -3.29 -14.03
C TYR A 48 -2.44 -3.99 -13.06
N PHE A 49 -3.72 -3.61 -13.13
CA PHE A 49 -4.79 -4.16 -12.32
C PHE A 49 -5.91 -4.64 -13.25
N MET A 50 -6.76 -5.54 -12.77
CA MET A 50 -7.96 -5.98 -13.47
C MET A 50 -9.18 -5.64 -12.63
N ASN A 51 -10.14 -4.93 -13.19
CA ASN A 51 -11.44 -4.71 -12.54
C ASN A 51 -12.11 -6.07 -12.30
N THR A 52 -12.52 -6.36 -11.05
CA THR A 52 -13.09 -7.67 -10.71
C THR A 52 -14.52 -7.88 -11.23
N GLU A 53 -15.21 -6.80 -11.60
CA GLU A 53 -16.57 -6.83 -12.14
C GLU A 53 -16.59 -6.85 -13.67
N THR A 54 -15.78 -6.01 -14.32
CA THR A 54 -15.79 -5.86 -15.79
C THR A 54 -14.69 -6.65 -16.51
N TYR A 55 -13.66 -7.11 -15.77
CA TYR A 55 -12.45 -7.73 -16.31
C TYR A 55 -11.60 -6.81 -17.19
N ASP A 56 -11.88 -5.51 -17.21
CA ASP A 56 -11.05 -4.53 -17.92
C ASP A 56 -9.72 -4.32 -17.18
N GLN A 57 -8.64 -4.15 -17.94
CA GLN A 57 -7.35 -3.79 -17.38
C GLN A 57 -7.28 -2.30 -17.10
N ILE A 58 -6.78 -1.99 -15.91
CA ILE A 58 -6.59 -0.63 -15.39
C ILE A 58 -5.10 -0.42 -15.16
N LEU A 59 -4.57 0.68 -15.69
CA LEU A 59 -3.16 1.04 -15.57
C LEU A 59 -2.99 2.16 -14.54
N MET A 60 -2.06 1.97 -13.61
CA MET A 60 -1.62 3.00 -12.66
C MET A 60 -0.12 3.28 -12.84
N ARG A 61 0.25 4.56 -12.88
CA ARG A 61 1.67 4.95 -12.91
C ARG A 61 2.35 4.65 -11.57
N ALA A 62 3.61 4.23 -11.61
CA ALA A 62 4.36 3.82 -10.41
C ALA A 62 4.39 4.87 -9.29
N HIS A 63 4.47 6.16 -9.63
CA HIS A 63 4.50 7.25 -8.64
C HIS A 63 3.24 7.37 -7.78
N LEU A 64 2.09 6.81 -8.21
CA LEU A 64 0.86 6.80 -7.42
C LEU A 64 0.82 5.61 -6.44
N VAL A 65 1.52 4.51 -6.78
CA VAL A 65 1.67 3.37 -5.89
C VAL A 65 2.65 3.71 -4.77
N ASP A 66 3.76 4.37 -5.12
CA ASP A 66 4.77 4.89 -4.18
C ASP A 66 5.35 3.76 -3.29
N ASP A 67 5.65 4.05 -2.02
CA ASP A 67 6.15 3.09 -1.02
C ASP A 67 5.27 1.84 -0.82
N ARG A 68 4.04 1.84 -1.36
CA ARG A 68 3.11 0.71 -1.24
C ARG A 68 3.43 -0.45 -2.21
N ALA A 69 4.31 -0.23 -3.18
CA ALA A 69 4.61 -1.19 -4.24
C ALA A 69 5.07 -2.55 -3.68
N GLY A 70 5.88 -2.54 -2.61
CA GLY A 70 6.38 -3.76 -1.98
C GLY A 70 5.29 -4.64 -1.33
N PHE A 71 4.09 -4.13 -1.10
CA PHE A 71 2.99 -4.93 -0.55
C PHE A 71 2.14 -5.61 -1.63
N LEU A 72 2.31 -5.24 -2.91
CA LEU A 72 1.51 -5.78 -4.00
C LEU A 72 2.01 -7.18 -4.40
N LYS A 73 1.21 -8.19 -4.07
CA LYS A 73 1.39 -9.58 -4.52
C LYS A 73 0.47 -9.89 -5.69
N ASP A 74 0.97 -10.60 -6.70
CA ASP A 74 0.16 -11.03 -7.84
C ASP A 74 -1.13 -11.73 -7.37
N GLY A 75 -2.24 -11.37 -8.00
CA GLY A 75 -3.57 -11.86 -7.67
C GLY A 75 -4.22 -11.19 -6.45
N MET A 76 -3.56 -10.24 -5.78
CA MET A 76 -4.11 -9.55 -4.61
C MET A 76 -5.22 -8.57 -4.99
N GLU A 77 -6.33 -8.61 -4.25
CA GLU A 77 -7.41 -7.63 -4.37
C GLU A 77 -7.06 -6.32 -3.63
N VAL A 78 -7.36 -5.21 -4.29
CA VAL A 78 -7.16 -3.83 -3.80
C VAL A 78 -8.38 -2.99 -4.14
N THR A 79 -8.54 -1.85 -3.46
CA THR A 79 -9.55 -0.86 -3.83
C THR A 79 -8.89 0.31 -4.55
N LEU A 80 -9.39 0.64 -5.75
CA LEU A 80 -8.95 1.81 -6.51
C LEU A 80 -9.98 2.92 -6.34
N THR A 81 -9.52 4.15 -6.09
CA THR A 81 -10.36 5.35 -6.18
C THR A 81 -10.14 5.97 -7.55
N VAL A 82 -11.20 6.07 -8.35
CA VAL A 82 -11.16 6.56 -9.74
C VAL A 82 -12.01 7.81 -9.86
N HIS A 83 -11.52 8.79 -10.59
CA HIS A 83 -12.28 9.95 -11.02
C HIS A 83 -12.28 9.99 -12.55
N GLU A 84 -13.45 9.76 -13.15
CA GLU A 84 -13.63 9.54 -14.59
C GLU A 84 -12.80 8.37 -15.12
N THR A 85 -11.58 8.64 -15.61
CA THR A 85 -10.64 7.63 -16.14
C THR A 85 -9.31 7.63 -15.41
N GLU A 86 -9.11 8.56 -14.47
CA GLU A 86 -7.86 8.72 -13.73
C GLU A 86 -7.95 8.03 -12.38
N ILE A 87 -6.92 7.27 -12.03
CA ILE A 87 -6.80 6.68 -10.69
C ILE A 87 -6.19 7.72 -9.76
N LEU A 88 -6.90 7.99 -8.66
CA LEU A 88 -6.50 8.96 -7.65
C LEU A 88 -5.82 8.31 -6.44
N ASP A 89 -6.18 7.07 -6.10
CA ASP A 89 -5.60 6.39 -4.95
C ASP A 89 -5.72 4.86 -5.04
N LEU A 90 -4.84 4.19 -4.30
CA LEU A 90 -4.76 2.74 -4.12
C LEU A 90 -4.87 2.42 -2.63
N GLU A 91 -5.93 1.73 -2.24
CA GLU A 91 -6.08 1.21 -0.88
C GLU A 91 -5.75 -0.28 -0.84
N LEU A 92 -4.72 -0.61 -0.06
CA LEU A 92 -4.31 -1.99 0.21
C LEU A 92 -5.18 -2.59 1.32
N PRO A 93 -5.33 -3.92 1.38
CA PRO A 93 -5.81 -4.61 2.56
C PRO A 93 -5.01 -4.21 3.81
N MET A 94 -5.64 -4.27 4.99
CA MET A 94 -4.96 -3.95 6.26
C MET A 94 -3.73 -4.81 6.51
N ASN A 95 -3.78 -6.07 6.06
CA ASN A 95 -2.66 -6.99 6.15
C ASN A 95 -2.45 -7.69 4.82
N VAL A 96 -1.19 -7.95 4.49
CA VAL A 96 -0.80 -8.78 3.35
C VAL A 96 -0.01 -9.98 3.82
N GLU A 97 -0.06 -11.06 3.07
CA GLU A 97 0.66 -12.30 3.34
C GLU A 97 1.70 -12.52 2.25
N LEU A 98 2.98 -12.43 2.63
CA LEU A 98 4.11 -12.53 1.71
C LEU A 98 5.04 -13.66 2.14
N GLU A 99 5.54 -14.40 1.15
CA GLU A 99 6.55 -15.44 1.38
C GLU A 99 7.95 -14.81 1.56
N VAL A 100 8.70 -15.31 2.54
CA VAL A 100 10.09 -14.93 2.76
C VAL A 100 11.00 -15.69 1.78
N ILE A 101 11.74 -14.96 0.94
CA ILE A 101 12.67 -15.53 -0.04
C ILE A 101 14.14 -15.44 0.40
N GLU A 102 14.47 -14.47 1.26
CA GLU A 102 15.84 -14.27 1.77
C GLU A 102 15.82 -13.88 3.25
N THR A 103 16.83 -14.30 4.00
CA THR A 103 16.99 -13.93 5.41
C THR A 103 18.46 -13.72 5.77
N GLU A 104 18.73 -12.73 6.62
CA GLU A 104 20.07 -12.54 7.19
C GLU A 104 20.52 -13.77 8.00
N MET A 105 21.81 -14.10 7.87
CA MET A 105 22.41 -15.23 8.59
C MET A 105 22.59 -14.85 10.07
N ALA A 106 21.82 -15.48 10.95
CA ALA A 106 21.95 -15.27 12.39
C ALA A 106 23.33 -15.75 12.87
N ILE A 107 24.21 -14.83 13.27
CA ILE A 107 25.52 -15.18 13.84
C ILE A 107 25.28 -15.73 15.25
N ALA A 108 25.68 -16.98 15.49
CA ALA A 108 25.61 -17.62 16.79
C ALA A 108 26.50 -16.88 17.79
N GLY A 109 25.91 -15.99 18.60
CA GLY A 109 26.62 -15.19 19.59
C GLY A 109 25.88 -13.96 20.07
N ASP A 110 24.87 -13.48 19.33
CA ASP A 110 24.13 -12.27 19.68
C ASP A 110 22.91 -12.57 20.57
N THR A 111 23.18 -12.99 21.81
CA THR A 111 22.17 -13.33 22.84
C THR A 111 21.88 -12.17 23.79
N ALA A 112 21.72 -10.95 23.29
CA ALA A 112 21.31 -9.79 24.08
C ALA A 112 19.99 -9.20 23.56
N SER A 113 18.91 -9.41 24.33
CA SER A 113 17.63 -8.66 24.31
C SER A 113 17.01 -8.31 22.95
N GLY A 114 15.97 -9.07 22.56
CA GLY A 114 15.01 -8.60 21.55
C GLY A 114 15.54 -8.60 20.11
N THR A 115 16.39 -9.56 19.77
CA THR A 115 16.97 -9.66 18.43
C THR A 115 15.88 -9.95 17.40
N SER A 116 15.74 -9.04 16.44
CA SER A 116 15.01 -9.23 15.19
C SER A 116 16.02 -9.24 14.05
N LYS A 117 15.67 -9.85 12.93
CA LYS A 117 16.45 -9.83 11.70
C LYS A 117 15.65 -9.25 10.56
N ILE A 118 16.32 -8.79 9.51
CA ILE A 118 15.66 -8.38 8.28
C ILE A 118 15.48 -9.61 7.37
N VAL A 119 14.33 -9.68 6.73
CA VAL A 119 14.02 -10.63 5.66
C VAL A 119 13.58 -9.90 4.40
N VAL A 120 13.79 -10.52 3.24
CA VAL A 120 13.26 -10.06 1.95
C VAL A 120 12.11 -10.98 1.55
N CYS A 121 10.98 -10.38 1.18
CA CYS A 121 9.78 -11.09 0.72
C CYS A 121 9.78 -11.28 -0.81
N GLU A 122 8.88 -12.12 -1.33
CA GLU A 122 8.73 -12.40 -2.77
C GLU A 122 8.53 -11.15 -3.66
N THR A 123 8.01 -10.06 -3.08
CA THR A 123 7.82 -8.76 -3.73
C THR A 123 9.06 -7.84 -3.67
N GLY A 124 10.12 -8.28 -3.00
CA GLY A 124 11.30 -7.47 -2.68
C GLY A 124 11.16 -6.62 -1.41
N LEU A 125 9.99 -6.64 -0.74
CA LEU A 125 9.77 -5.90 0.51
C LEU A 125 10.67 -6.43 1.63
N GLN A 126 11.39 -5.52 2.29
CA GLN A 126 12.19 -5.82 3.47
C GLN A 126 11.38 -5.61 4.75
N VAL A 127 11.37 -6.60 5.64
CA VAL A 127 10.60 -6.56 6.89
C VAL A 127 11.47 -7.03 8.05
N GLN A 128 11.38 -6.32 9.18
CA GLN A 128 12.00 -6.72 10.43
C GLN A 128 11.13 -7.77 11.12
N VAL A 129 11.67 -8.95 11.33
CA VAL A 129 10.96 -10.12 11.85
C VAL A 129 11.71 -10.81 13.00
N PRO A 130 11.05 -11.63 13.83
CA PRO A 130 11.74 -12.44 14.83
C PRO A 130 12.78 -13.40 14.23
N LEU A 131 13.84 -13.72 14.99
CA LEU A 131 14.94 -14.57 14.52
C LEU A 131 14.52 -15.96 13.99
N PHE A 132 13.39 -16.50 14.47
CA PHE A 132 12.95 -17.85 14.12
C PHE A 132 12.32 -17.97 12.73
N ILE A 133 11.98 -16.84 12.07
CA ILE A 133 11.42 -16.84 10.71
C ILE A 133 12.47 -17.37 9.72
N LYS A 134 12.06 -18.20 8.77
CA LYS A 134 12.96 -18.82 7.78
C LYS A 134 12.50 -18.52 6.36
N VAL A 135 13.40 -18.75 5.39
CA VAL A 135 13.03 -18.79 3.97
C VAL A 135 11.94 -19.85 3.77
N GLY A 136 10.91 -19.50 3.01
CA GLY A 136 9.70 -20.29 2.77
C GLY A 136 8.59 -20.09 3.81
N ASP A 137 8.82 -19.36 4.91
CA ASP A 137 7.74 -18.98 5.82
C ASP A 137 6.86 -17.90 5.16
N ILE A 138 5.54 -18.00 5.30
CA ILE A 138 4.60 -16.94 4.94
C ILE A 138 4.37 -16.06 6.16
N ILE A 139 4.61 -14.76 6.01
CA ILE A 139 4.43 -13.77 7.08
C ILE A 139 3.30 -12.81 6.75
N ARG A 140 2.52 -12.49 7.77
CA ARG A 140 1.49 -11.45 7.71
C ARG A 140 2.10 -10.10 8.12
N ILE A 141 1.84 -9.07 7.33
CA ILE A 141 2.43 -7.72 7.49
C ILE A 141 1.31 -6.68 7.50
N ASP A 142 1.34 -5.73 8.45
CA ASP A 142 0.43 -4.57 8.47
C ASP A 142 0.91 -3.51 7.47
N THR A 143 0.07 -3.18 6.49
CA THR A 143 0.40 -2.27 5.37
C THR A 143 0.45 -0.80 5.78
N ARG A 144 -0.06 -0.42 6.96
CA ARG A 144 -0.06 0.96 7.44
C ARG A 144 1.25 1.35 8.11
N GLY A 145 1.95 0.37 8.67
CA GLY A 145 3.20 0.56 9.42
C GLY A 145 4.36 -0.31 8.94
N SER A 146 4.18 -1.11 7.89
CA SER A 146 5.17 -2.04 7.35
C SER A 146 5.67 -3.07 8.37
N GLY A 147 4.84 -3.41 9.35
CA GLY A 147 5.24 -4.20 10.52
C GLY A 147 4.86 -5.67 10.41
N TYR A 148 5.75 -6.56 10.84
CA TYR A 148 5.42 -7.98 11.03
C TYR A 148 4.30 -8.15 12.08
N VAL A 149 3.30 -8.97 11.76
CA VAL A 149 2.18 -9.31 12.65
C VAL A 149 2.37 -10.73 13.20
N ASN A 150 2.39 -11.73 12.32
CA ASN A 150 2.56 -13.14 12.69
C ASN A 150 3.03 -13.98 11.49
N ARG A 151 3.53 -15.18 11.75
CA ARG A 151 3.70 -16.24 10.74
C ARG A 151 2.35 -16.95 10.54
N VAL A 152 2.00 -17.23 9.29
CA VAL A 152 0.77 -17.93 8.88
C VAL A 152 0.99 -19.45 8.90
#